data_AF-A0A7K3RX19-F1
#
_entry.id   AF-A0A7K3RX19-F1
#
_cell.length_a   1.000
_cell.length_b   1.000
_cell.length_c   1.000
_cell.angle_alpha   90.00
_cell.angle_beta   90.00
_cell.angle_gamma   90.00
#
_symmetry.space_group_name_H-M   'P 1'
#
loop_
_entity.id
_entity.type
_entity.pdbx_description
1 polymer ?
#
loop_
_entity_poly.entity_id
_entity_poly.type
_entity_poly.pdbx_seq_one_letter_code
_entity_poly.pdbx_strand_id
1 'polypeptide(L)'
;APDGDVPADEEDLLKAARSGEPAAVGPLVAGELERQVRILEILAETTGTAGSGAGLRKALDLSTEGRRVLRAVMSRRARGRS
;
A
#
# COMPACT_ATOMS: atom_id res chain seq x y z
N ALA A 1 0.74 29.89 18.79
CA ALA A 1 -0.29 28.85 18.57
C ALA A 1 0.38 27.71 17.84
N PRO A 2 0.37 26.46 18.34
CA PRO A 2 0.71 25.34 17.49
C PRO A 2 -0.56 24.93 16.75
N ASP A 3 -0.61 25.18 15.45
CA ASP A 3 -1.60 24.54 14.57
C ASP A 3 -1.22 23.06 14.47
N GLY A 4 -1.61 22.32 15.50
CA GLY A 4 -1.67 20.88 15.51
C GLY A 4 -2.85 20.47 14.64
N ASP A 5 -2.58 20.33 13.34
CA ASP A 5 -3.40 19.48 12.49
C ASP A 5 -3.10 18.05 12.95
N VAL A 6 -3.79 17.61 14.01
CA VAL A 6 -3.78 16.21 14.42
C VAL A 6 -4.38 15.48 13.22
N PRO A 7 -3.62 14.61 12.54
CA PRO A 7 -4.20 13.85 11.43
C PRO A 7 -5.42 13.11 12.01
N ALA A 8 -6.50 12.99 11.22
CA ALA A 8 -7.63 12.14 11.55
C ALA A 8 -7.13 10.88 12.28
N ASP A 9 -7.74 10.57 13.44
CA ASP A 9 -7.20 9.60 14.42
C ASP A 9 -6.56 8.43 13.68
N GLU A 10 -5.26 8.20 13.90
CA GLU A 10 -4.51 7.17 13.16
C GLU A 10 -5.22 5.81 13.27
N GLU A 11 -5.90 5.58 14.40
CA GLU A 11 -6.76 4.42 14.62
C GLU A 11 -7.98 4.40 13.70
N ASP A 12 -8.64 5.54 13.46
CA ASP A 12 -9.75 5.67 12.50
C ASP A 12 -9.29 5.47 11.06
N LEU A 13 -8.12 5.97 10.69
CA LEU A 13 -7.52 5.74 9.36
C LEU A 13 -7.16 4.26 9.16
N LEU A 14 -6.59 3.62 10.17
CA LEU A 14 -6.30 2.18 10.15
C LEU A 14 -7.58 1.36 10.09
N LYS A 15 -8.63 1.77 10.81
CA LYS A 15 -9.93 1.14 10.78
C LYS A 15 -10.58 1.24 9.41
N ALA A 16 -10.53 2.41 8.78
CA ALA A 16 -11.04 2.65 7.43
C ALA A 16 -10.26 1.85 6.36
N ALA A 17 -8.93 1.78 6.49
CA ALA A 17 -8.10 0.93 5.64
C ALA A 17 -8.50 -0.55 5.74
N ARG A 18 -8.71 -1.04 6.97
CA ARG A 18 -9.10 -2.44 7.24
C ARG A 18 -10.54 -2.76 6.83
N SER A 19 -11.44 -1.79 6.88
CA SER A 19 -12.84 -1.98 6.45
C SER A 19 -13.01 -1.99 4.93
N GLY A 20 -11.93 -1.75 4.16
CA GLY A 20 -12.01 -1.68 2.70
C GLY A 20 -12.72 -0.42 2.22
N GLU A 21 -12.55 0.69 2.94
CA GLU A 21 -13.05 2.03 2.59
C GLU A 21 -11.90 2.88 1.99
N PRO A 22 -11.39 2.58 0.77
CA PRO A 22 -10.22 3.24 0.21
C PRO A 22 -10.41 4.76 0.03
N ALA A 23 -11.65 5.21 -0.16
CA ALA A 23 -12.00 6.62 -0.28
C ALA A 23 -11.68 7.43 0.99
N ALA A 24 -11.66 6.78 2.17
CA ALA A 24 -11.42 7.43 3.45
C ALA A 24 -9.92 7.60 3.79
N VAL A 25 -9.01 6.95 3.06
CA VAL A 25 -7.56 6.92 3.38
C VAL A 25 -6.67 7.62 2.33
N GLY A 26 -7.28 8.18 1.28
CA GLY A 26 -6.60 8.90 0.21
C GLY A 26 -5.93 7.99 -0.84
N PRO A 27 -5.63 8.54 -2.03
CA PRO A 27 -5.33 7.73 -3.22
C PRO A 27 -4.07 6.88 -3.12
N LEU A 28 -3.05 7.33 -2.37
CA LEU A 28 -1.81 6.56 -2.20
C LEU A 28 -2.01 5.34 -1.30
N VAL A 29 -2.75 5.51 -0.19
CA VAL A 29 -3.03 4.41 0.73
C VAL A 29 -4.01 3.43 0.09
N ALA A 30 -5.04 3.93 -0.58
CA ALA A 30 -5.98 3.12 -1.36
C ALA A 30 -5.27 2.20 -2.37
N GLY A 31 -4.43 2.77 -3.23
CA GLY A 31 -3.70 1.98 -4.23
C GLY A 31 -2.69 1.00 -3.61
N GLU A 32 -2.11 1.32 -2.45
CA GLU A 32 -1.22 0.40 -1.74
C GLU A 32 -2.00 -0.78 -1.11
N LEU A 33 -3.18 -0.53 -0.56
CA LEU A 33 -4.05 -1.60 -0.04
C LEU A 33 -4.49 -2.55 -1.15
N GLU A 34 -4.93 -2.01 -2.30
CA GLU A 34 -5.29 -2.81 -3.48
C GLU A 34 -4.11 -3.69 -3.95
N ARG A 35 -2.90 -3.12 -3.98
CA ARG A 35 -1.68 -3.86 -4.34
C ARG A 35 -1.38 -4.98 -3.35
N GLN A 36 -1.54 -4.73 -2.04
CA GLN A 36 -1.32 -5.73 -1.01
C GLN A 36 -2.32 -6.88 -1.11
N VAL A 37 -3.61 -6.56 -1.29
CA VAL A 37 -4.66 -7.57 -1.55
C VAL A 37 -4.27 -8.41 -2.76
N ARG A 38 -3.83 -7.79 -3.86
CA ARG A 38 -3.43 -8.51 -5.06
C ARG A 38 -2.24 -9.45 -4.85
N ILE A 39 -1.27 -9.06 -4.02
CA ILE A 39 -0.16 -9.94 -3.65
C ILE A 39 -0.65 -11.14 -2.84
N LEU A 40 -1.53 -10.91 -1.87
CA LEU A 40 -2.08 -11.99 -1.05
C LEU A 40 -2.89 -12.97 -1.88
N GLU A 41 -3.69 -12.49 -2.85
CA GLU A 41 -4.39 -13.35 -3.82
C GLU A 41 -3.42 -14.22 -4.62
N ILE A 42 -2.36 -13.63 -5.19
CA ILE A 42 -1.35 -14.37 -5.95
C ILE A 42 -0.69 -15.46 -5.08
N LEU A 43 -0.34 -15.14 -3.84
CA LEU A 43 0.28 -16.10 -2.92
C LEU A 43 -0.70 -17.20 -2.53
N ALA A 44 -1.96 -16.88 -2.25
CA ALA A 44 -3.00 -17.85 -1.92
C ALA A 44 -3.26 -18.82 -3.08
N GLU A 45 -3.38 -18.32 -4.31
CA GLU A 45 -3.60 -19.12 -5.52
C GLU A 45 -2.42 -20.06 -5.85
N THR A 46 -1.21 -19.72 -5.39
CA THR A 46 0.02 -20.42 -5.77
C THR A 46 0.65 -21.24 -4.65
N THR A 47 0.04 -21.26 -3.47
CA THR A 47 0.51 -22.08 -2.34
C THR A 47 0.19 -23.55 -2.58
N GLY A 48 1.22 -24.41 -2.54
CA GLY A 48 1.05 -25.87 -2.67
C GLY A 48 0.77 -26.38 -4.09
N THR A 49 0.78 -25.50 -5.11
CA THR A 49 0.54 -25.87 -6.51
C THR A 49 1.85 -26.00 -7.30
N ALA A 50 1.84 -26.85 -8.35
CA ALA A 50 2.92 -26.89 -9.32
C ALA A 50 3.05 -25.50 -9.99
N GLY A 51 4.20 -24.85 -9.84
CA GLY A 51 4.41 -23.48 -10.30
C GLY A 51 4.42 -22.41 -9.19
N SER A 52 4.39 -22.80 -7.92
CA SER A 52 4.48 -21.89 -6.76
C SER A 52 5.60 -20.83 -6.86
N GLY A 53 6.76 -21.19 -7.42
CA GLY A 53 7.87 -20.25 -7.64
C GLY A 53 7.57 -19.10 -8.61
N ALA A 54 6.66 -19.30 -9.58
CA ALA A 54 6.23 -18.23 -10.49
C ALA A 54 5.31 -17.22 -9.80
N GLY A 55 4.42 -17.69 -8.92
CA GLY A 55 3.59 -16.84 -8.06
C GLY A 55 4.42 -15.96 -7.14
N LEU A 56 5.40 -16.57 -6.44
CA LEU A 56 6.31 -15.83 -5.57
C LEU A 56 7.12 -14.77 -6.33
N ARG A 57 7.63 -15.09 -7.52
CA ARG A 57 8.37 -14.12 -8.34
C ARG A 57 7.49 -12.94 -8.73
N LYS A 58 6.26 -13.19 -9.16
CA LYS A 58 5.28 -12.13 -9.48
C LYS A 58 4.97 -11.24 -8.27
N ALA A 59 4.82 -11.82 -7.09
CA ALA A 59 4.62 -11.06 -5.85
C ALA A 59 5.84 -10.18 -5.49
N LEU A 60 7.06 -10.68 -5.72
CA LEU A 60 8.30 -9.92 -5.54
C LEU A 60 8.43 -8.75 -6.53
N ASP A 61 8.05 -8.96 -7.80
CA ASP A 61 8.08 -7.92 -8.83
C ASP A 61 7.13 -6.77 -8.45
N LEU A 62 5.89 -7.09 -8.07
CA LEU A 62 4.90 -6.12 -7.59
C LEU A 62 5.36 -5.38 -6.32
N SER A 63 6.06 -6.06 -5.43
CA SER A 63 6.63 -5.46 -4.21
C SER A 63 7.78 -4.51 -4.51
N THR A 64 8.61 -4.85 -5.48
CA THR A 64 9.72 -4.02 -5.93
C THR A 64 9.20 -2.74 -6.58
N GLU A 65 8.22 -2.86 -7.47
CA GLU A 65 7.63 -1.70 -8.13
C GLU A 65 6.89 -0.79 -7.14
N GLY A 66 6.09 -1.36 -6.23
CA GLY A 66 5.43 -0.59 -5.17
C GLY A 66 6.42 0.23 -4.33
N ARG A 67 7.56 -0.38 -3.94
CA ARG A 67 8.62 0.32 -3.21
C ARG A 67 9.22 1.48 -4.01
N ARG A 68 9.42 1.32 -5.32
CA ARG A 68 9.93 2.39 -6.20
C ARG A 68 8.95 3.55 -6.26
N VAL A 69 7.67 3.27 -6.44
CA VAL A 69 6.59 4.28 -6.47
C VAL A 69 6.51 5.04 -5.14
N LEU A 70 6.45 4.33 -4.01
CA LEU A 70 6.38 4.97 -2.68
C LEU A 70 7.60 5.88 -2.42
N ARG A 71 8.81 5.44 -2.80
CA ARG A 71 10.02 6.29 -2.71
C ARG A 71 9.92 7.53 -3.59
N ALA A 72 9.43 7.40 -4.82
CA ALA A 72 9.26 8.53 -5.74
C ALA A 72 8.24 9.55 -5.21
N VAL A 73 7.12 9.08 -4.67
CA VAL A 73 6.09 9.91 -4.06
C VAL A 73 6.63 10.65 -2.84
N MET A 74 7.32 9.97 -1.92
CA MET A 74 7.91 10.60 -0.74
C MET A 74 8.98 11.63 -1.11
N SER A 75 9.80 11.35 -2.12
CA SER A 75 10.78 12.31 -2.66
C SER A 75 10.11 13.56 -3.23
N ARG A 76 9.03 13.40 -4.01
CA ARG A 76 8.24 14.52 -4.54
C ARG A 76 7.61 15.35 -3.42
N ARG A 77 7.03 14.69 -2.41
CA ARG A 77 6.42 15.36 -1.26
C ARG A 77 7.46 16.15 -0.46
N ALA A 78 8.68 15.65 -0.32
CA ALA A 78 9.78 16.38 0.34
C ALA A 78 10.17 17.65 -0.43
N ARG A 79 10.29 17.57 -1.76
CA ARG A 79 10.59 18.74 -2.61
C ARG A 79 9.46 19.78 -2.66
N GLY A 80 8.21 19.37 -2.47
CA GLY A 80 7.08 20.31 -2.41
C GLY A 80 6.97 21.07 -1.09
N ARG A 81 7.78 20.73 -0.08
CA ARG A 81 7.81 21.38 1.24
C ARG A 81 9.05 22.26 1.45
N SER A 82 9.97 22.28 0.50
CA SER A 82 11.16 23.15 0.45
C SER A 82 10.86 24.37 -0.40
#